data_AF-A0A7G6YNG2-F1
#
_entry.id   AF-A0A7G6YNG2-F1
#
_cell.length_a   1.000
_cell.length_b   1.000
_cell.length_c   1.000
_cell.angle_alpha   90.00
_cell.angle_beta   90.00
_cell.angle_gamma   90.00
#
_symmetry.space_group_name_H-M   'P 1'
#
loop_
_entity.id
_entity.type
_entity.pdbx_description
1 polymer ?
#
loop_
_entity_poly.entity_id
_entity_poly.type
_entity_poly.pdbx_seq_one_letter_code
_entity_poly.pdbx_strand_id
1 'polypeptide(L)'
;MQHLFNFKTLATITLLLGGVGLSASAQDQKAFQGMEHLFTLPKGYVVQHTAQPLTMDGNLRESAWQQAAWTTDFVDIEGSAKPLPTYQTRVKMLWNDSTLFIAATLQEPHIWAYQTHHDDIIYKDNDFEVFIDPDDNTHQYFEVEVNAINKIFDLFLPKPYRNHGDALISWDVAGLRSGVSINGTLNQPKDQDKSWTVEMAIPLKAVRMGFPFNAPTEGTLWRINFSRVEWDTRAANGNYVKQQDAAGKDLPEHNWVWSPQGVINMHYPERWGYLQFTRQAKAPAFELPTSELRRRYLWLVYYRQQQYREKNGRYAASLAELNIAPQVDVAGKSNQLALLATPEQFTAILAAPGTATLRINDEGLVETVK
;
A
#
# COMPACT_ATOMS: atom_id res chain seq x y z
N MET A 1 -61.41 -31.53 -4.63
CA MET A 1 -60.80 -31.12 -5.92
C MET A 1 -59.41 -30.62 -5.59
N GLN A 2 -58.41 -31.49 -5.47
CA GLN A 2 -57.61 -32.09 -6.55
C GLN A 2 -56.81 -31.08 -7.38
N HIS A 3 -55.51 -31.42 -7.48
CA HIS A 3 -54.47 -30.96 -8.41
C HIS A 3 -53.66 -29.73 -8.00
N LEU A 4 -52.33 -29.69 -8.13
CA LEU A 4 -51.30 -30.69 -8.49
C LEU A 4 -49.94 -30.04 -8.17
N PHE A 5 -48.96 -30.89 -7.88
CA PHE A 5 -47.55 -30.57 -7.70
C PHE A 5 -46.95 -29.77 -8.88
N ASN A 6 -45.99 -28.89 -8.58
CA ASN A 6 -44.84 -28.73 -9.47
C ASN A 6 -43.58 -28.31 -8.70
N PHE A 7 -42.71 -29.29 -8.45
CA PHE A 7 -41.31 -29.08 -8.10
C PHE A 7 -40.60 -28.49 -9.32
N LYS A 8 -39.96 -27.33 -9.16
CA LYS A 8 -38.91 -26.89 -10.08
C LYS A 8 -37.56 -27.07 -9.41
N THR A 9 -36.78 -27.88 -10.09
CA THR A 9 -35.46 -28.43 -9.82
C THR A 9 -34.42 -27.34 -9.54
N LEU A 10 -33.55 -27.63 -8.58
CA LEU A 10 -32.27 -26.97 -8.34
C LEU A 10 -31.47 -26.83 -9.65
N ALA A 11 -30.97 -25.61 -9.89
CA ALA A 11 -29.74 -25.41 -10.65
C ALA A 11 -28.81 -24.57 -9.78
N THR A 12 -28.12 -25.22 -8.85
CA THR A 12 -27.00 -24.63 -8.14
C THR A 12 -25.88 -24.46 -9.16
N ILE A 13 -25.70 -23.25 -9.69
CA ILE A 13 -24.52 -22.89 -10.46
C ILE A 13 -23.37 -22.83 -9.45
N THR A 14 -22.63 -23.93 -9.34
CA THR A 14 -21.31 -23.93 -8.70
C THR A 14 -20.40 -23.09 -9.57
N LEU A 15 -20.24 -21.81 -9.21
CA LEU A 15 -19.19 -20.97 -9.76
C LEU A 15 -17.85 -21.57 -9.28
N LEU A 16 -17.19 -22.36 -10.12
CA LEU A 16 -15.79 -22.72 -9.90
C LEU A 16 -14.97 -21.44 -10.04
N LEU A 17 -14.74 -20.76 -8.91
CA LEU A 17 -13.60 -19.88 -8.73
C LEU A 17 -12.36 -20.74 -8.86
N GLY A 18 -11.83 -20.83 -10.08
CA GLY A 18 -10.50 -21.34 -10.37
C GLY A 18 -9.45 -20.39 -9.81
N GLY A 19 -9.35 -20.30 -8.48
CA GLY A 19 -8.16 -19.83 -7.81
C GLY A 19 -7.18 -20.99 -7.81
N VAL A 20 -6.04 -20.84 -8.49
CA VAL A 20 -4.86 -21.64 -8.19
C VAL A 20 -4.41 -21.20 -6.79
N GLY A 21 -5.05 -21.76 -5.77
CA GLY A 21 -4.62 -21.62 -4.40
C GLY A 21 -3.32 -22.39 -4.27
N LEU A 22 -2.21 -21.66 -4.14
CA LEU A 22 -1.01 -22.21 -3.53
C LEU A 22 -1.41 -22.67 -2.12
N SER A 23 -1.72 -23.95 -1.96
CA SER A 23 -2.01 -24.54 -0.67
C SER A 23 -0.73 -24.53 0.15
N ALA A 24 -0.59 -23.56 1.04
CA ALA A 24 0.47 -23.54 2.04
C ALA A 24 0.40 -24.81 2.89
N SER A 25 1.55 -25.37 3.27
CA SER A 25 1.56 -26.56 4.11
C SER A 25 0.97 -26.24 5.50
N ALA A 26 0.43 -27.24 6.20
CA ALA A 26 -0.07 -27.07 7.57
C ALA A 26 1.02 -26.57 8.55
N GLN A 27 2.30 -26.74 8.20
CA GLN A 27 3.45 -26.26 8.96
C GLN A 27 3.73 -24.77 8.69
N ASP A 28 3.54 -24.30 7.45
CA ASP A 28 3.64 -22.87 7.11
C ASP A 28 2.54 -22.06 7.79
N GLN A 29 1.31 -22.62 7.89
CA GLN A 29 0.18 -21.95 8.52
C GLN A 29 0.37 -21.74 10.04
N LYS A 30 1.12 -22.62 10.71
CA LYS A 30 1.50 -22.43 12.13
C LYS A 30 2.56 -21.36 12.33
N ALA A 31 3.45 -21.16 11.37
CA ALA A 31 4.58 -20.23 11.52
C ALA A 31 4.08 -18.79 11.73
N PHE A 32 3.02 -18.39 11.02
CA PHE A 32 2.43 -17.05 11.07
C PHE A 32 1.33 -16.88 12.14
N GLN A 33 1.13 -17.88 13.01
CA GLN A 33 0.06 -17.85 14.00
C GLN A 33 0.13 -16.59 14.88
N GLY A 34 -1.00 -15.91 15.03
CA GLY A 34 -1.14 -14.68 15.82
C GLY A 34 -0.65 -13.40 15.13
N MET A 35 -0.19 -13.50 13.88
CA MET A 35 0.26 -12.36 13.06
C MET A 35 -0.36 -12.43 11.65
N GLU A 36 -1.44 -13.17 11.45
CA GLU A 36 -2.01 -13.42 10.12
C GLU A 36 -2.39 -12.12 9.40
N HIS A 37 -2.88 -11.13 10.16
CA HIS A 37 -3.13 -9.78 9.67
C HIS A 37 -1.88 -9.10 9.09
N LEU A 38 -0.69 -9.47 9.59
CA LEU A 38 0.59 -8.96 9.10
C LEU A 38 1.16 -9.68 7.86
N PHE A 39 0.49 -10.73 7.37
CA PHE A 39 0.99 -11.58 6.30
C PHE A 39 -0.02 -11.84 5.19
N THR A 40 -1.00 -10.96 5.02
CA THR A 40 -1.82 -10.91 3.80
C THR A 40 -0.93 -10.63 2.59
N LEU A 41 -1.28 -11.19 1.42
CA LEU A 41 -0.55 -10.93 0.19
C LEU A 41 -0.82 -9.49 -0.27
N PRO A 42 0.21 -8.67 -0.49
CA PRO A 42 0.02 -7.35 -1.05
C PRO A 42 -0.55 -7.42 -2.47
N LYS A 43 -1.31 -6.40 -2.84
CA LYS A 43 -1.87 -6.27 -4.21
C LYS A 43 -0.75 -5.94 -5.20
N GLY A 44 -1.00 -6.14 -6.49
CA GLY A 44 -0.05 -5.76 -7.54
C GLY A 44 -0.74 -5.10 -8.73
N TYR A 45 -0.01 -4.21 -9.41
CA TYR A 45 -0.45 -3.47 -10.57
C TYR A 45 0.65 -3.45 -11.63
N VAL A 46 0.30 -3.75 -12.87
CA VAL A 46 1.23 -3.68 -14.01
C VAL A 46 1.05 -2.34 -14.72
N VAL A 47 2.05 -1.46 -14.61
CA VAL A 47 2.00 -0.09 -15.14
C VAL A 47 2.50 -0.02 -16.56
N GLN A 48 1.61 0.42 -17.46
CA GLN A 48 1.88 0.48 -18.89
C GLN A 48 2.60 1.77 -19.28
N HIS A 49 3.56 1.63 -20.19
CA HIS A 49 4.25 2.77 -20.79
C HIS A 49 3.29 3.54 -21.71
N THR A 50 3.36 4.86 -21.65
CA THR A 50 2.62 5.76 -22.54
C THR A 50 3.55 6.80 -23.17
N ALA A 51 3.33 7.07 -24.44
CA ALA A 51 3.90 8.23 -25.15
C ALA A 51 2.89 9.38 -25.28
N GLN A 52 1.65 9.17 -24.85
CA GLN A 52 0.61 10.20 -24.92
C GLN A 52 0.87 11.28 -23.87
N PRO A 53 0.77 12.57 -24.24
CA PRO A 53 0.87 13.65 -23.27
C PRO A 53 -0.32 13.62 -22.31
N LEU A 54 -0.09 14.03 -21.07
CA LEU A 54 -1.11 14.19 -20.03
C LEU A 54 -1.00 15.59 -19.42
N THR A 55 -2.13 16.26 -19.18
CA THR A 55 -2.15 17.66 -18.75
C THR A 55 -2.01 17.81 -17.24
N MET A 56 -2.45 16.82 -16.46
CA MET A 56 -2.51 16.88 -14.99
C MET A 56 -3.44 18.01 -14.54
N ASP A 57 -4.65 18.06 -15.06
CA ASP A 57 -5.68 19.05 -14.69
C ASP A 57 -6.78 18.46 -13.80
N GLY A 58 -6.63 17.19 -13.41
CA GLY A 58 -7.58 16.44 -12.61
C GLY A 58 -8.68 15.78 -13.46
N ASN A 59 -8.71 15.95 -14.78
CA ASN A 59 -9.75 15.41 -15.65
C ASN A 59 -9.28 14.14 -16.37
N LEU A 60 -9.80 12.98 -15.99
CA LEU A 60 -9.32 11.68 -16.49
C LEU A 60 -9.82 11.32 -17.92
N ARG A 61 -10.17 12.30 -18.76
CA ARG A 61 -10.79 12.07 -20.08
C ARG A 61 -9.81 11.73 -21.19
N GLU A 62 -8.51 11.91 -20.98
CA GLU A 62 -7.50 11.57 -21.99
C GLU A 62 -7.55 10.08 -22.35
N SER A 63 -7.28 9.79 -23.62
CA SER A 63 -7.35 8.44 -24.17
C SER A 63 -6.43 7.45 -23.45
N ALA A 64 -5.29 7.91 -22.94
CA ALA A 64 -4.37 7.07 -22.17
C ALA A 64 -4.99 6.64 -20.84
N TRP A 65 -5.67 7.54 -20.11
CA TRP A 65 -6.38 7.18 -18.87
C TRP A 65 -7.55 6.24 -19.10
N GLN A 66 -8.26 6.41 -20.22
CA GLN A 66 -9.35 5.51 -20.58
C GLN A 66 -8.87 4.07 -20.83
N GLN A 67 -7.62 3.90 -21.30
CA GLN A 67 -7.01 2.59 -21.58
C GLN A 67 -6.34 1.95 -20.37
N ALA A 68 -5.78 2.75 -19.46
CA ALA A 68 -5.15 2.24 -18.23
C ALA A 68 -6.17 1.42 -17.40
N ALA A 69 -5.70 0.33 -16.79
CA ALA A 69 -6.54 -0.49 -15.91
C ALA A 69 -6.79 0.23 -14.58
N TRP A 70 -7.97 0.02 -13.98
CA TRP A 70 -8.19 0.42 -12.58
C TRP A 70 -7.51 -0.58 -11.64
N THR A 71 -7.03 -0.10 -10.50
CA THR A 71 -6.84 -0.93 -9.32
C THR A 71 -8.18 -1.51 -8.87
N THR A 72 -8.15 -2.49 -7.97
CA THR A 72 -9.32 -2.77 -7.14
C THR A 72 -9.61 -1.58 -6.23
N ASP A 73 -10.86 -1.52 -5.76
CA ASP A 73 -11.28 -0.50 -4.80
C ASP A 73 -10.49 -0.60 -3.50
N PHE A 74 -10.42 0.52 -2.80
CA PHE A 74 -9.80 0.61 -1.49
C PHE A 74 -10.58 -0.23 -0.48
N VAL A 75 -9.86 -0.70 0.53
CA VAL A 75 -10.37 -1.44 1.68
C VAL A 75 -9.93 -0.71 2.95
N ASP A 76 -10.48 -1.09 4.09
CA ASP A 76 -9.93 -0.64 5.36
C ASP A 76 -8.46 -1.08 5.51
N ILE A 77 -7.63 -0.24 6.13
CA ILE A 77 -6.21 -0.49 6.35
C ILE A 77 -5.93 -1.80 7.12
N GLU A 78 -6.84 -2.21 8.01
CA GLU A 78 -6.80 -3.48 8.75
C GLU A 78 -7.33 -4.67 7.92
N GLY A 79 -7.76 -4.42 6.69
CA GLY A 79 -8.26 -5.42 5.75
C GLY A 79 -9.65 -5.94 6.12
N SER A 80 -9.87 -7.24 5.92
CA SER A 80 -11.20 -7.87 6.12
C SER A 80 -11.64 -7.97 7.59
N ALA A 81 -10.81 -7.52 8.54
CA ALA A 81 -11.19 -7.40 9.95
C ALA A 81 -12.20 -6.25 10.17
N LYS A 82 -12.33 -5.35 9.20
CA LYS A 82 -13.24 -4.19 9.22
C LYS A 82 -14.20 -4.22 8.03
N PRO A 83 -15.32 -3.48 8.09
CA PRO A 83 -16.21 -3.29 6.95
C PRO A 83 -15.49 -2.67 5.76
N LEU A 84 -16.03 -2.89 4.57
CA LEU A 84 -15.57 -2.18 3.38
C LEU A 84 -15.90 -0.68 3.48
N PRO A 85 -15.05 0.19 2.90
CA PRO A 85 -15.33 1.61 2.78
C PRO A 85 -16.71 1.93 2.22
N THR A 86 -17.35 2.96 2.77
CA THR A 86 -18.67 3.41 2.30
C THR A 86 -18.57 4.11 0.94
N TYR A 87 -17.43 4.76 0.66
CA TYR A 87 -17.21 5.50 -0.57
C TYR A 87 -16.10 4.87 -1.40
N GLN A 88 -16.39 4.64 -2.68
CA GLN A 88 -15.42 4.04 -3.59
C GLN A 88 -14.22 4.97 -3.78
N THR A 89 -13.01 4.40 -3.63
CA THR A 89 -11.75 5.02 -4.03
C THR A 89 -10.95 4.02 -4.85
N ARG A 90 -10.40 4.45 -5.98
CA ARG A 90 -9.60 3.61 -6.89
C ARG A 90 -8.63 4.43 -7.72
N VAL A 91 -7.58 3.79 -8.21
CA VAL A 91 -6.43 4.43 -8.86
C VAL A 91 -6.15 3.82 -10.24
N LYS A 92 -5.59 4.61 -11.15
CA LYS A 92 -4.94 4.16 -12.38
C LYS A 92 -3.53 4.71 -12.41
N MET A 93 -2.63 3.96 -13.04
CA MET A 93 -1.24 4.38 -13.22
C MET A 93 -0.78 4.14 -14.64
N LEU A 94 0.10 5.03 -15.10
CA LEU A 94 0.84 4.98 -16.35
C LEU A 94 2.28 5.41 -16.09
N TRP A 95 3.20 5.14 -17.01
CA TRP A 95 4.56 5.68 -16.90
C TRP A 95 5.14 6.06 -18.25
N ASN A 96 6.18 6.88 -18.25
CA ASN A 96 7.07 7.07 -19.39
C ASN A 96 8.52 7.08 -18.93
N ASP A 97 9.46 7.35 -19.84
CA ASP A 97 10.90 7.26 -19.57
C ASP A 97 11.41 8.22 -18.48
N SER A 98 10.58 9.18 -18.05
CA SER A 98 10.95 10.22 -17.08
C SER A 98 9.96 10.38 -15.92
N THR A 99 8.76 9.82 -16.01
CA THR A 99 7.63 10.19 -15.15
C THR A 99 6.77 8.97 -14.81
N LEU A 100 6.39 8.84 -13.54
CA LEU A 100 5.29 8.00 -13.09
C LEU A 100 4.01 8.88 -13.03
N PHE A 101 2.95 8.43 -13.68
CA PHE A 101 1.66 9.10 -13.67
C PHE A 101 0.66 8.31 -12.82
N ILE A 102 -0.06 9.02 -11.97
CA ILE A 102 -1.04 8.46 -11.04
C ILE A 102 -2.32 9.26 -11.20
N ALA A 103 -3.45 8.58 -11.30
CA ALA A 103 -4.76 9.22 -11.28
C ALA A 103 -5.69 8.49 -10.31
N ALA A 104 -6.43 9.24 -9.49
CA ALA A 104 -7.38 8.68 -8.53
C ALA A 104 -8.78 9.23 -8.76
N THR A 105 -9.78 8.42 -8.42
CA THR A 105 -11.16 8.88 -8.27
C THR A 105 -11.65 8.50 -6.89
N LEU A 106 -12.15 9.51 -6.17
CA LEU A 106 -12.64 9.39 -4.81
C LEU A 106 -14.12 9.82 -4.82
N GLN A 107 -15.03 8.89 -4.56
CA GLN A 107 -16.42 9.24 -4.27
C GLN A 107 -16.46 9.95 -2.92
N GLU A 108 -17.13 11.10 -2.85
CA GLU A 108 -17.15 11.93 -1.65
C GLU A 108 -18.42 12.80 -1.68
N PRO A 109 -19.38 12.59 -0.75
CA PRO A 109 -20.54 13.48 -0.62
C PRO A 109 -20.24 14.81 0.09
N HIS A 110 -19.10 14.94 0.76
CA HIS A 110 -18.72 16.08 1.56
C HIS A 110 -17.30 16.50 1.19
N ILE A 111 -17.14 17.34 0.16
CA ILE A 111 -15.82 17.77 -0.31
C ILE A 111 -15.37 19.03 0.43
N TRP A 112 -14.28 18.91 1.18
CA TRP A 112 -13.73 19.99 1.97
C TRP A 112 -12.21 20.00 2.03
N ALA A 113 -11.66 21.21 2.10
CA ALA A 113 -10.25 21.46 2.31
C ALA A 113 -10.03 22.86 2.91
N TYR A 114 -9.30 22.91 4.02
CA TYR A 114 -8.97 24.11 4.78
C TYR A 114 -7.46 24.33 4.93
N GLN A 115 -6.64 23.28 4.72
CA GLN A 115 -5.20 23.42 4.58
C GLN A 115 -4.89 24.09 3.24
N THR A 116 -4.20 25.23 3.27
CA THR A 116 -4.07 26.13 2.09
C THR A 116 -2.63 26.42 1.69
N HIS A 117 -1.66 26.04 2.53
CA HIS A 117 -0.24 26.18 2.26
C HIS A 117 0.37 24.84 1.86
N HIS A 118 1.51 24.93 1.19
CA HIS A 118 2.36 23.76 0.97
C HIS A 118 2.88 23.28 2.34
N ASP A 119 2.94 21.96 2.53
CA ASP A 119 3.35 21.29 3.76
C ASP A 119 2.50 21.57 5.01
N ASP A 120 1.28 22.10 4.83
CA ASP A 120 0.25 21.96 5.86
C ASP A 120 -0.02 20.45 6.07
N ILE A 121 -0.43 20.04 7.27
CA ILE A 121 -0.74 18.63 7.56
C ILE A 121 -2.05 18.26 6.86
N ILE A 122 -1.95 17.67 5.66
CA ILE A 122 -3.03 17.55 4.68
C ILE A 122 -4.10 16.53 5.09
N TYR A 123 -3.74 15.37 5.68
CA TYR A 123 -4.72 14.37 6.14
C TYR A 123 -5.80 14.89 7.11
N LYS A 124 -5.69 16.14 7.59
CA LYS A 124 -6.74 16.80 8.36
C LYS A 124 -7.96 17.19 7.53
N ASP A 125 -7.86 17.23 6.20
CA ASP A 125 -8.91 17.54 5.23
C ASP A 125 -9.39 16.26 4.50
N ASN A 126 -10.17 16.40 3.41
CA ASN A 126 -10.17 15.33 2.40
C ASN A 126 -8.81 15.26 1.73
N ASP A 127 -8.24 14.06 1.73
CA ASP A 127 -6.87 13.81 1.33
C ASP A 127 -6.75 12.52 0.48
N PHE A 128 -5.70 12.48 -0.34
CA PHE A 128 -5.23 11.31 -1.07
C PHE A 128 -3.71 11.22 -0.97
N GLU A 129 -3.23 10.08 -0.47
CA GLU A 129 -1.80 9.84 -0.18
C GLU A 129 -1.20 8.84 -1.18
N VAL A 130 0.03 9.06 -1.59
CA VAL A 130 0.85 8.18 -2.44
C VAL A 130 2.14 7.83 -1.71
N PHE A 131 2.42 6.53 -1.59
CA PHE A 131 3.62 6.00 -0.94
C PHE A 131 4.47 5.22 -1.93
N ILE A 132 5.77 5.51 -2.04
CA ILE A 132 6.65 4.90 -3.06
C ILE A 132 7.98 4.47 -2.43
N ASP A 133 8.33 3.19 -2.60
CA ASP A 133 9.66 2.63 -2.33
C ASP A 133 10.22 2.05 -3.66
N PRO A 134 11.11 2.78 -4.35
CA PRO A 134 11.60 2.40 -5.68
C PRO A 134 12.61 1.24 -5.73
N ASP A 135 13.22 0.84 -4.61
CA ASP A 135 14.21 -0.25 -4.58
C ASP A 135 13.77 -1.47 -3.76
N ASP A 136 12.56 -1.42 -3.20
CA ASP A 136 11.90 -2.51 -2.45
C ASP A 136 12.79 -3.01 -1.31
N ASN A 137 13.47 -2.08 -0.62
CA ASN A 137 14.31 -2.41 0.54
C ASN A 137 13.65 -2.02 1.87
N THR A 138 12.47 -1.35 1.80
CA THR A 138 11.63 -0.83 2.90
C THR A 138 12.15 0.40 3.64
N HIS A 139 13.17 1.02 3.08
CA HIS A 139 13.83 2.22 3.54
C HIS A 139 13.89 3.23 2.38
N GLN A 140 14.35 4.45 2.67
CA GLN A 140 14.51 5.51 1.66
C GLN A 140 13.28 5.71 0.75
N TYR A 141 12.10 5.75 1.37
CA TYR A 141 10.83 5.84 0.67
C TYR A 141 10.22 7.24 0.75
N PHE A 142 9.23 7.48 -0.08
CA PHE A 142 8.63 8.79 -0.30
C PHE A 142 7.13 8.75 -0.05
N GLU A 143 6.60 9.89 0.38
CA GLU A 143 5.17 10.12 0.56
C GLU A 143 4.79 11.44 -0.11
N VAL A 144 3.62 11.46 -0.75
CA VAL A 144 3.02 12.64 -1.35
C VAL A 144 1.53 12.63 -1.05
N GLU A 145 1.05 13.62 -0.33
CA GLU A 145 -0.35 13.87 -0.01
C GLU A 145 -0.90 14.99 -0.90
N VAL A 146 -2.21 14.94 -1.18
CA VAL A 146 -2.90 16.03 -1.88
C VAL A 146 -4.33 16.19 -1.37
N ASN A 147 -4.72 17.43 -1.06
CA ASN A 147 -6.11 17.73 -0.71
C ASN A 147 -6.97 18.12 -1.91
N ALA A 148 -8.27 18.29 -1.67
CA ALA A 148 -9.26 18.67 -2.69
C ALA A 148 -9.02 20.04 -3.36
N ILE A 149 -8.11 20.89 -2.86
CA ILE A 149 -7.69 22.14 -3.50
C ILE A 149 -6.27 22.10 -4.06
N ASN A 150 -5.74 20.90 -4.26
CA ASN A 150 -4.44 20.63 -4.87
C ASN A 150 -3.27 21.25 -4.09
N LYS A 151 -3.34 21.22 -2.75
CA LYS A 151 -2.19 21.49 -1.87
C LYS A 151 -1.48 20.20 -1.56
N ILE A 152 -0.15 20.28 -1.59
CA ILE A 152 0.76 19.15 -1.46
C ILE A 152 1.43 19.22 -0.10
N PHE A 153 1.56 18.04 0.51
CA PHE A 153 2.54 17.75 1.54
C PHE A 153 3.36 16.58 1.03
N ASP A 154 4.68 16.67 1.09
CA ASP A 154 5.54 15.57 0.70
C ASP A 154 6.70 15.40 1.69
N LEU A 155 7.20 14.17 1.76
CA LEU A 155 8.31 13.85 2.64
C LEU A 155 9.14 12.69 2.11
N PHE A 156 10.36 12.63 2.62
CA PHE A 156 11.25 11.49 2.49
C PHE A 156 11.47 10.84 3.85
N LEU A 157 11.37 9.52 3.92
CA LEU A 157 11.73 8.75 5.11
C LEU A 157 12.94 7.84 4.83
N PRO A 158 14.07 8.02 5.55
CA PRO A 158 15.22 7.15 5.40
C PRO A 158 14.95 5.73 5.92
N LYS A 159 14.02 5.56 6.87
CA LYS A 159 13.52 4.28 7.41
C LYS A 159 12.20 4.48 8.16
N PRO A 160 11.44 3.41 8.46
CA PRO A 160 10.17 3.53 9.19
C PRO A 160 10.28 4.19 10.57
N TYR A 161 9.24 4.93 10.99
CA TYR A 161 9.16 5.54 12.33
C TYR A 161 9.30 4.52 13.45
N ARG A 162 8.73 3.32 13.29
CA ARG A 162 8.87 2.21 14.27
C ARG A 162 10.32 1.79 14.50
N ASN A 163 11.22 2.16 13.58
CA ASN A 163 12.65 1.88 13.61
C ASN A 163 13.46 3.15 13.87
N HIS A 164 12.84 4.14 14.52
CA HIS A 164 13.42 5.44 14.83
C HIS A 164 13.81 6.25 13.58
N GLY A 165 13.08 6.08 12.48
CA GLY A 165 13.14 7.00 11.36
C GLY A 165 12.59 8.37 11.72
N ASP A 166 13.12 9.40 11.08
CA ASP A 166 12.64 10.77 11.19
C ASP A 166 12.36 11.31 9.79
N ALA A 167 11.23 11.99 9.62
CA ALA A 167 10.79 12.46 8.32
C ALA A 167 11.56 13.69 7.90
N LEU A 168 12.10 13.68 6.69
CA LEU A 168 12.58 14.88 6.05
C LEU A 168 11.43 15.56 5.32
N ILE A 169 10.63 16.34 6.05
CA ILE A 169 9.52 17.15 5.51
C ILE A 169 10.04 18.32 4.67
N SER A 170 11.32 18.71 4.81
CA SER A 170 11.91 19.75 3.95
C SER A 170 12.31 19.25 2.56
N TRP A 171 11.98 18.00 2.21
CA TRP A 171 12.22 17.46 0.88
C TRP A 171 10.96 17.64 0.06
N ASP A 172 11.07 18.34 -1.08
CA ASP A 172 9.99 18.44 -2.06
C ASP A 172 10.20 17.46 -3.22
N VAL A 173 9.10 16.98 -3.81
CA VAL A 173 9.10 16.25 -5.08
C VAL A 173 9.43 17.20 -6.23
N ALA A 174 10.73 17.38 -6.49
CA ALA A 174 11.22 18.31 -7.50
C ALA A 174 10.63 18.07 -8.89
N GLY A 175 9.78 18.99 -9.34
CA GLY A 175 9.12 18.96 -10.66
C GLY A 175 7.80 18.19 -10.69
N LEU A 176 7.20 17.90 -9.54
CA LEU A 176 5.82 17.41 -9.45
C LEU A 176 4.88 18.32 -10.23
N ARG A 177 3.98 17.71 -11.01
CA ARG A 177 2.80 18.36 -11.54
C ARG A 177 1.58 17.62 -11.04
N SER A 178 0.59 18.34 -10.53
CA SER A 178 -0.66 17.75 -10.05
C SER A 178 -1.86 18.61 -10.42
N GLY A 179 -3.02 17.95 -10.52
CA GLY A 179 -4.30 18.60 -10.78
C GLY A 179 -5.43 17.91 -10.03
N VAL A 180 -6.43 18.69 -9.62
CA VAL A 180 -7.64 18.21 -8.96
C VAL A 180 -8.87 18.73 -9.67
N SER A 181 -9.88 17.88 -9.83
CA SER A 181 -11.19 18.27 -10.35
C SER A 181 -12.30 17.80 -9.41
N ILE A 182 -13.29 18.67 -9.17
CA ILE A 182 -14.41 18.43 -8.26
C ILE A 182 -15.70 18.27 -9.07
N ASN A 183 -16.44 17.19 -8.80
CA ASN A 183 -17.81 16.98 -9.27
C ASN A 183 -18.76 17.25 -8.10
N GLY A 184 -19.01 18.53 -7.87
CA GLY A 184 -19.67 19.03 -6.67
C GLY A 184 -19.31 20.49 -6.42
N THR A 185 -19.38 20.92 -5.17
CA THR A 185 -18.96 22.22 -4.68
C THR A 185 -18.01 22.05 -3.49
N LEU A 186 -17.00 22.92 -3.39
CA LEU A 186 -16.01 22.85 -2.32
C LEU A 186 -16.53 23.59 -1.07
N ASN A 187 -16.34 22.98 0.10
CA ASN A 187 -16.61 23.59 1.41
C ASN A 187 -18.08 24.05 1.56
N GLN A 188 -19.04 23.31 0.98
CA GLN A 188 -20.48 23.61 1.10
C GLN A 188 -21.23 22.53 1.90
N PRO A 189 -21.25 22.59 3.24
CA PRO A 189 -21.85 21.54 4.07
C PRO A 189 -23.39 21.43 4.01
N LYS A 190 -24.04 22.14 3.08
CA LYS A 190 -25.49 22.14 2.89
C LYS A 190 -25.92 21.37 1.65
N ASP A 191 -25.01 21.00 0.75
CA ASP A 191 -25.31 20.15 -0.38
C ASP A 191 -24.64 18.78 -0.24
N GLN A 192 -24.68 18.00 -1.32
CA GLN A 192 -24.00 16.72 -1.41
C GLN A 192 -23.25 16.68 -2.74
N ASP A 193 -21.97 16.37 -2.63
CA ASP A 193 -21.08 16.20 -3.76
C ASP A 193 -21.15 14.76 -4.29
N LYS A 194 -20.40 14.50 -5.37
CA LYS A 194 -20.33 13.16 -5.95
C LYS A 194 -18.94 12.56 -5.83
N SER A 195 -17.93 13.33 -6.22
CA SER A 195 -16.55 12.85 -6.29
C SER A 195 -15.58 13.98 -6.52
N TRP A 196 -14.32 13.71 -6.25
CA TRP A 196 -13.19 14.46 -6.80
C TRP A 196 -12.17 13.50 -7.40
N THR A 197 -11.31 14.05 -8.25
CA THR A 197 -10.29 13.32 -8.97
C THR A 197 -8.96 14.00 -8.82
N VAL A 198 -7.90 13.19 -8.77
CA VAL A 198 -6.51 13.62 -8.65
C VAL A 198 -5.77 13.12 -9.88
N GLU A 199 -4.87 13.94 -10.41
CA GLU A 199 -3.79 13.51 -11.29
C GLU A 199 -2.44 13.98 -10.73
N MET A 200 -1.43 13.13 -10.81
CA MET A 200 -0.04 13.44 -10.46
C MET A 200 0.91 12.91 -11.53
N ALA A 201 1.89 13.73 -11.89
CA ALA A 201 3.05 13.38 -12.69
C ALA A 201 4.29 13.53 -11.80
N ILE A 202 4.78 12.42 -11.28
CA ILE A 202 5.94 12.34 -10.40
C ILE A 202 7.19 12.06 -11.25
N PRO A 203 8.15 12.99 -11.36
CA PRO A 203 9.38 12.73 -12.08
C PRO A 203 10.16 11.59 -11.41
N LEU A 204 10.54 10.56 -12.17
CA LEU A 204 11.28 9.40 -11.65
C LEU A 204 12.61 9.82 -11.00
N LYS A 205 13.21 10.91 -11.47
CA LYS A 205 14.44 11.49 -10.91
C LYS A 205 14.25 12.19 -9.55
N ALA A 206 13.02 12.43 -9.11
CA ALA A 206 12.74 13.04 -7.81
C ALA A 206 12.79 11.98 -6.70
N VAL A 207 12.33 10.76 -6.99
CA VAL A 207 12.26 9.62 -6.06
C VAL A 207 13.53 8.74 -6.13
N ARG A 208 14.70 9.34 -5.87
CA ARG A 208 16.01 8.66 -6.02
C ARG A 208 17.00 8.90 -4.87
N MET A 209 16.53 9.43 -3.75
CA MET A 209 17.38 9.79 -2.62
C MET A 209 17.80 8.56 -1.82
N GLY A 210 19.11 8.40 -1.57
CA GLY A 210 19.62 7.44 -0.58
C GLY A 210 19.94 6.02 -1.09
N PHE A 211 19.83 5.74 -2.39
CA PHE A 211 20.14 4.43 -2.98
C PHE A 211 20.67 4.57 -4.43
N PRO A 212 21.34 3.53 -5.00
CA PRO A 212 21.80 3.56 -6.39
C PRO A 212 20.62 3.42 -7.36
N PHE A 213 19.96 4.54 -7.64
CA PHE A 213 18.79 4.60 -8.51
C PHE A 213 19.07 4.13 -9.94
N ASN A 214 18.20 3.26 -10.43
CA ASN A 214 18.13 2.89 -11.84
C ASN A 214 16.74 3.25 -12.37
N ALA A 215 16.69 3.87 -13.55
CA ALA A 215 15.42 4.11 -14.20
C ALA A 215 14.69 2.77 -14.44
N PRO A 216 13.36 2.70 -14.24
CA PRO A 216 12.60 1.49 -14.48
C PRO A 216 12.75 0.97 -15.92
N THR A 217 12.89 -0.34 -16.03
CA THR A 217 12.91 -1.11 -17.27
C THR A 217 11.77 -2.13 -17.26
N GLU A 218 11.60 -2.89 -18.35
CA GLU A 218 10.64 -3.99 -18.39
C GLU A 218 10.83 -4.92 -17.17
N GLY A 219 9.75 -5.17 -16.43
CA GLY A 219 9.73 -6.04 -15.28
C GLY A 219 10.33 -5.46 -13.99
N THR A 220 10.82 -4.20 -13.99
CA THR A 220 11.21 -3.53 -12.74
C THR A 220 10.03 -3.54 -11.77
N LEU A 221 10.32 -3.78 -10.50
CA LEU A 221 9.33 -3.89 -9.43
C LEU A 221 9.61 -2.82 -8.40
N TRP A 222 8.61 -1.98 -8.12
CA TRP A 222 8.61 -1.05 -6.98
C TRP A 222 7.55 -1.46 -5.97
N ARG A 223 7.68 -0.94 -4.76
CA ARG A 223 6.59 -0.90 -3.78
C ARG A 223 5.82 0.40 -3.93
N ILE A 224 4.50 0.29 -3.95
CA ILE A 224 3.60 1.44 -3.99
C ILE A 224 2.34 1.16 -3.17
N ASN A 225 1.84 2.18 -2.49
CA ASN A 225 0.49 2.12 -1.96
C ASN A 225 -0.17 3.49 -1.99
N PHE A 226 -1.46 3.48 -1.69
CA PHE A 226 -2.30 4.66 -1.67
C PHE A 226 -3.19 4.62 -0.45
N SER A 227 -3.44 5.80 0.13
CA SER A 227 -4.37 5.98 1.24
C SER A 227 -5.36 7.08 0.93
N ARG A 228 -6.51 7.02 1.61
CA ARG A 228 -7.43 8.11 1.81
C ARG A 228 -7.74 8.14 3.30
N VAL A 229 -7.46 9.27 3.93
CA VAL A 229 -7.96 9.53 5.28
C VAL A 229 -9.36 10.13 5.18
N GLU A 230 -10.31 9.48 5.85
CA GLU A 230 -11.72 9.86 5.83
C GLU A 230 -12.18 10.24 7.24
N TRP A 231 -12.81 11.40 7.37
CA TRP A 231 -13.34 11.89 8.64
C TRP A 231 -14.86 11.92 8.63
N ASP A 232 -15.47 11.43 9.71
CA ASP A 232 -16.87 11.70 9.97
C ASP A 232 -17.04 13.19 10.31
N THR A 233 -17.77 13.91 9.47
CA THR A 233 -18.01 15.36 9.65
C THR A 233 -19.48 15.68 9.90
N ARG A 234 -19.74 16.92 10.31
CA ARG A 234 -21.07 17.53 10.39
C ARG A 234 -21.01 18.99 9.96
N ALA A 235 -22.13 19.52 9.50
CA ALA A 235 -22.29 20.94 9.22
C ALA A 235 -22.36 21.76 10.52
N ALA A 236 -21.54 22.80 10.64
CA ALA A 236 -21.62 23.80 11.71
C ALA A 236 -21.13 25.18 11.23
N ASN A 237 -21.91 26.23 11.47
CA ASN A 237 -21.55 27.61 11.11
C ASN A 237 -21.12 27.80 9.64
N GLY A 238 -21.69 27.01 8.72
CA GLY A 238 -21.35 27.07 7.30
C GLY A 238 -20.09 26.28 6.91
N ASN A 239 -19.45 25.57 7.83
CA ASN A 239 -18.27 24.72 7.57
C ASN A 239 -18.56 23.25 7.90
N TYR A 240 -17.76 22.35 7.33
CA TYR A 240 -17.57 21.00 7.84
C TYR A 240 -16.72 21.04 9.12
N VAL A 241 -17.18 20.35 10.15
CA VAL A 241 -16.46 20.16 11.41
C VAL A 241 -16.43 18.67 11.72
N LYS A 242 -15.26 18.15 12.10
CA LYS A 242 -15.10 16.75 12.51
C LYS A 242 -16.04 16.42 13.67
N GLN A 243 -16.60 15.23 13.64
CA GLN A 243 -17.40 14.74 14.75
C GLN A 243 -16.50 14.48 15.95
N GLN A 244 -17.03 14.75 17.14
CA GLN A 244 -16.29 14.68 18.39
C GLN A 244 -17.02 13.79 19.40
N ASP A 245 -16.26 13.16 20.27
CA ASP A 245 -16.79 12.43 21.42
C ASP A 245 -17.33 13.38 22.51
N ALA A 246 -17.86 12.81 23.59
CA ALA A 246 -18.42 13.58 24.70
C ALA A 246 -17.38 14.44 25.44
N ALA A 247 -16.09 14.17 25.28
CA ALA A 247 -14.99 14.96 25.85
C ALA A 247 -14.50 16.07 24.90
N GLY A 248 -15.08 16.19 23.70
CA GLY A 248 -14.69 17.16 22.69
C GLY A 248 -13.45 16.77 21.88
N LYS A 249 -13.06 15.49 21.90
CA LYS A 249 -11.98 14.97 21.06
C LYS A 249 -12.56 14.48 19.72
N ASP A 250 -11.90 14.79 18.61
CA ASP A 250 -12.27 14.26 17.30
C ASP A 250 -12.35 12.73 17.34
N LEU A 251 -13.40 12.18 16.74
CA LEU A 251 -13.53 10.74 16.53
C LEU A 251 -12.37 10.25 15.64
N PRO A 252 -11.92 8.99 15.79
CA PRO A 252 -10.88 8.44 14.94
C PRO A 252 -11.26 8.51 13.46
N GLU A 253 -10.29 8.84 12.62
CA GLU A 253 -10.41 8.78 11.17
C GLU A 253 -10.50 7.34 10.67
N HIS A 254 -11.12 7.17 9.50
CA HIS A 254 -11.06 5.92 8.75
C HIS A 254 -9.88 5.98 7.78
N ASN A 255 -9.06 4.94 7.78
CA ASN A 255 -7.90 4.83 6.90
C ASN A 255 -8.22 3.80 5.81
N TRP A 256 -8.46 4.26 4.59
CA TRP A 256 -8.81 3.39 3.47
C TRP A 256 -7.67 3.33 2.47
N VAL A 257 -7.26 2.13 2.08
CA VAL A 257 -6.03 1.90 1.32
C VAL A 257 -6.25 0.95 0.15
N TRP A 258 -5.40 1.04 -0.86
CA TRP A 258 -5.41 0.04 -1.94
C TRP A 258 -4.99 -1.33 -1.43
N SER A 259 -3.73 -1.50 -0.98
CA SER A 259 -3.23 -2.74 -0.39
C SER A 259 -3.32 -2.67 1.14
N PRO A 260 -4.04 -3.58 1.83
CA PRO A 260 -4.21 -3.50 3.28
C PRO A 260 -2.90 -3.80 4.04
N GLN A 261 -2.65 -3.02 5.08
CA GLN A 261 -1.46 -3.15 5.93
C GLN A 261 -1.70 -4.12 7.10
N GLY A 262 -2.96 -4.38 7.46
CA GLY A 262 -3.35 -5.20 8.61
C GLY A 262 -3.18 -4.49 9.97
N VAL A 263 -2.66 -3.27 9.98
CA VAL A 263 -2.47 -2.41 11.15
C VAL A 263 -2.69 -0.96 10.71
N ILE A 264 -3.21 -0.10 11.59
CA ILE A 264 -3.41 1.34 11.31
C ILE A 264 -2.05 2.06 11.30
N ASN A 265 -1.26 1.83 10.24
CA ASN A 265 0.04 2.46 10.01
C ASN A 265 0.47 2.27 8.54
N MET A 266 0.50 3.37 7.77
CA MET A 266 0.96 3.31 6.37
C MET A 266 2.46 3.11 6.24
N HIS A 267 3.26 3.44 7.25
CA HIS A 267 4.72 3.32 7.19
C HIS A 267 5.23 1.90 7.43
N TYR A 268 4.54 0.88 6.90
CA TYR A 268 4.97 -0.51 6.76
C TYR A 268 5.22 -0.85 5.27
N PRO A 269 6.31 -0.36 4.65
CA PRO A 269 6.54 -0.52 3.21
C PRO A 269 6.57 -1.97 2.72
N GLU A 270 6.95 -2.90 3.58
CA GLU A 270 6.93 -4.33 3.32
C GLU A 270 5.52 -4.88 3.01
N ARG A 271 4.48 -4.12 3.33
CA ARG A 271 3.06 -4.45 3.15
C ARG A 271 2.39 -3.70 2.01
N TRP A 272 3.09 -2.73 1.44
CA TRP A 272 2.62 -1.98 0.28
C TRP A 272 2.43 -2.89 -0.92
N GLY A 273 1.54 -2.48 -1.82
CA GLY A 273 1.37 -3.20 -3.07
C GLY A 273 2.60 -3.09 -3.96
N TYR A 274 2.54 -3.76 -5.09
CA TYR A 274 3.63 -3.81 -6.06
C TYR A 274 3.26 -3.08 -7.35
N LEU A 275 4.23 -2.37 -7.90
CA LEU A 275 4.16 -1.73 -9.20
C LEU A 275 5.16 -2.39 -10.14
N GLN A 276 4.67 -3.12 -11.15
CA GLN A 276 5.52 -3.77 -12.15
C GLN A 276 5.50 -2.97 -13.46
N PHE A 277 6.66 -2.51 -13.90
CA PHE A 277 6.78 -1.69 -15.11
C PHE A 277 6.75 -2.54 -16.38
N THR A 278 5.94 -2.16 -17.37
CA THR A 278 5.92 -2.81 -18.68
C THR A 278 5.85 -1.81 -19.84
N ARG A 279 6.52 -2.16 -20.94
CA ARG A 279 6.42 -1.54 -22.27
C ARG A 279 5.53 -2.37 -23.21
N GLN A 280 4.96 -3.47 -22.74
CA GLN A 280 4.05 -4.28 -23.53
C GLN A 280 2.72 -3.55 -23.75
N ALA A 281 2.25 -3.52 -25.00
CA ALA A 281 0.99 -2.86 -25.38
C ALA A 281 -0.22 -3.44 -24.63
N LYS A 282 -0.17 -4.73 -24.29
CA LYS A 282 -1.12 -5.40 -23.39
C LYS A 282 -0.38 -5.79 -22.12
N ALA A 283 -0.77 -5.20 -20.99
CA ALA A 283 -0.20 -5.56 -19.70
C ALA A 283 -0.43 -7.06 -19.40
N PRO A 284 0.60 -7.82 -19.01
CA PRO A 284 0.40 -9.14 -18.42
C PRO A 284 -0.40 -9.05 -17.11
N ALA A 285 -0.91 -10.20 -16.65
CA ALA A 285 -1.39 -10.29 -15.28
C ALA A 285 -0.20 -10.14 -14.33
N PHE A 286 -0.40 -9.43 -13.21
CA PHE A 286 0.62 -9.35 -12.17
C PHE A 286 0.82 -10.72 -11.53
N GLU A 287 2.08 -11.16 -11.44
CA GLU A 287 2.49 -12.35 -10.70
C GLU A 287 3.52 -11.94 -9.65
N LEU A 288 3.24 -12.27 -8.39
CA LEU A 288 4.15 -11.96 -7.29
C LEU A 288 5.43 -12.82 -7.42
N PRO A 289 6.63 -12.22 -7.52
CA PRO A 289 7.85 -12.99 -7.65
C PRO A 289 8.09 -13.91 -6.45
N THR A 290 8.65 -15.10 -6.70
CA THR A 290 8.96 -16.05 -5.63
C THR A 290 9.95 -15.47 -4.60
N SER A 291 10.81 -14.52 -4.98
CA SER A 291 11.66 -13.78 -4.03
C SER A 291 10.84 -13.09 -2.94
N GLU A 292 9.69 -12.52 -3.29
CA GLU A 292 8.83 -11.80 -2.36
C GLU A 292 8.08 -12.75 -1.43
N LEU A 293 7.69 -13.93 -1.93
CA LEU A 293 7.16 -15.00 -1.08
C LEU A 293 8.21 -15.48 -0.06
N ARG A 294 9.50 -15.52 -0.46
CA ARG A 294 10.62 -15.86 0.44
C ARG A 294 10.83 -14.78 1.51
N ARG A 295 10.79 -13.49 1.14
CA ARG A 295 10.96 -12.37 2.09
C ARG A 295 9.95 -12.37 3.25
N ARG A 296 8.75 -12.95 3.08
CA ARG A 296 7.77 -13.09 4.18
C ARG A 296 8.33 -13.83 5.39
N TYR A 297 9.23 -14.79 5.20
CA TYR A 297 9.87 -15.49 6.32
C TYR A 297 10.94 -14.65 7.03
N LEU A 298 11.60 -13.73 6.32
CA LEU A 298 12.47 -12.73 6.95
C LEU A 298 11.65 -11.77 7.81
N TRP A 299 10.51 -11.31 7.30
CA TRP A 299 9.56 -10.48 8.06
C TRP A 299 8.96 -11.22 9.27
N LEU A 300 8.72 -12.53 9.16
CA LEU A 300 8.30 -13.34 10.30
C LEU A 300 9.34 -13.33 11.41
N VAL A 301 10.63 -13.53 11.07
CA VAL A 301 11.72 -13.43 12.05
C VAL A 301 11.76 -12.02 12.64
N TYR A 302 11.66 -10.98 11.81
CA TYR A 302 11.67 -9.59 12.25
C TYR A 302 10.56 -9.28 13.26
N TYR A 303 9.30 -9.54 12.93
CA TYR A 303 8.19 -9.23 13.85
C TYR A 303 8.26 -10.04 15.14
N ARG A 304 8.67 -11.31 15.07
CA ARG A 304 8.87 -12.14 16.26
C ARG A 304 10.03 -11.62 17.11
N GLN A 305 11.10 -11.11 16.50
CA GLN A 305 12.18 -10.43 17.23
C GLN A 305 11.69 -9.18 17.96
N GLN A 306 10.87 -8.34 17.31
CA GLN A 306 10.33 -7.14 17.95
C GLN A 306 9.42 -7.50 19.15
N GLN A 307 8.51 -8.48 19.00
CA GLN A 307 7.69 -8.98 20.12
C GLN A 307 8.53 -9.59 21.24
N TYR A 308 9.57 -10.36 20.89
CA TYR A 308 10.45 -10.96 21.88
C TYR A 308 11.22 -9.89 22.66
N ARG A 309 11.72 -8.85 21.97
CA ARG A 309 12.44 -7.75 22.60
C ARG A 309 11.54 -6.92 23.51
N GLU A 310 10.32 -6.61 23.09
CA GLU A 310 9.35 -5.90 23.93
C GLU A 310 9.09 -6.65 25.25
N LYS A 311 8.99 -7.98 25.19
CA LYS A 311 8.72 -8.82 26.37
C LYS A 311 9.95 -9.08 27.25
N ASN A 312 11.14 -9.20 26.66
CA ASN A 312 12.34 -9.71 27.36
C ASN A 312 13.46 -8.66 27.50
N GLY A 313 13.33 -7.48 26.90
CA GLY A 313 14.35 -6.43 26.91
C GLY A 313 15.59 -6.72 26.04
N ARG A 314 15.60 -7.82 25.28
CA ARG A 314 16.69 -8.23 24.37
C ARG A 314 16.14 -8.95 23.14
N TYR A 315 16.88 -8.98 22.05
CA TYR A 315 16.59 -9.89 20.95
C TYR A 315 16.83 -11.37 21.33
N ALA A 316 16.08 -12.24 20.67
CA ALA A 316 16.22 -13.69 20.76
C ALA A 316 17.53 -14.13 20.11
N ALA A 317 18.21 -15.10 20.73
CA ALA A 317 19.49 -15.61 20.27
C ALA A 317 19.36 -16.74 19.23
N SER A 318 18.15 -17.29 19.04
CA SER A 318 17.91 -18.41 18.12
C SER A 318 16.50 -18.40 17.54
N LEU A 319 16.31 -19.05 16.39
CA LEU A 319 14.99 -19.25 15.77
C LEU A 319 14.05 -20.06 16.66
N ALA A 320 14.59 -20.96 17.51
CA ALA A 320 13.80 -21.74 18.45
C ALA A 320 13.12 -20.87 19.51
N GLU A 321 13.81 -19.84 20.03
CA GLU A 321 13.20 -18.87 20.97
C GLU A 321 12.06 -18.07 20.32
N LEU A 322 12.06 -17.95 18.98
CA LEU A 322 11.01 -17.27 18.20
C LEU A 322 9.91 -18.23 17.73
N ASN A 323 10.01 -19.52 18.03
CA ASN A 323 9.16 -20.59 17.52
C ASN A 323 9.12 -20.65 15.99
N ILE A 324 10.27 -20.49 15.34
CA ILE A 324 10.42 -20.56 13.88
C ILE A 324 11.30 -21.76 13.52
N ALA A 325 10.83 -22.56 12.56
CA ALA A 325 11.63 -23.67 12.03
C ALA A 325 12.78 -23.13 11.17
N PRO A 326 14.00 -23.71 11.27
CA PRO A 326 15.14 -23.27 10.47
C PRO A 326 15.00 -23.61 8.99
N GLN A 327 14.12 -24.55 8.63
CA GLN A 327 13.85 -24.96 7.26
C GLN A 327 12.40 -24.67 6.93
N VAL A 328 12.15 -23.96 5.84
CA VAL A 328 10.81 -23.56 5.38
C VAL A 328 10.62 -23.89 3.91
N ASP A 329 9.41 -24.24 3.50
CA ASP A 329 9.09 -24.45 2.09
C ASP A 329 8.53 -23.16 1.49
N VAL A 330 9.04 -22.79 0.31
CA VAL A 330 8.49 -21.69 -0.48
C VAL A 330 8.32 -22.17 -1.90
N ALA A 331 7.07 -22.32 -2.31
CA ALA A 331 6.69 -22.79 -3.65
C ALA A 331 7.34 -24.14 -4.03
N GLY A 332 7.37 -25.10 -3.10
CA GLY A 332 7.93 -26.44 -3.30
C GLY A 332 9.45 -26.49 -3.27
N LYS A 333 10.12 -25.41 -2.86
CA LYS A 333 11.56 -25.35 -2.68
C LYS A 333 11.90 -25.14 -1.21
N SER A 334 12.83 -25.95 -0.72
CA SER A 334 13.35 -25.80 0.63
C SER A 334 14.28 -24.60 0.74
N ASN A 335 14.04 -23.77 1.75
CA ASN A 335 14.85 -22.62 2.11
C ASN A 335 15.36 -22.77 3.55
N GLN A 336 16.59 -22.34 3.78
CA GLN A 336 17.26 -22.34 5.07
C GLN A 336 17.26 -20.94 5.67
N LEU A 337 16.59 -20.78 6.81
CA LEU A 337 16.69 -19.61 7.68
C LEU A 337 17.90 -19.77 8.60
N ALA A 338 18.63 -18.67 8.77
CA ALA A 338 19.65 -18.51 9.79
C ALA A 338 19.43 -17.20 10.54
N LEU A 339 19.79 -17.18 11.82
CA LEU A 339 19.71 -16.00 12.68
C LEU A 339 21.07 -15.76 13.32
N LEU A 340 21.60 -14.55 13.14
CA LEU A 340 22.76 -14.04 13.85
C LEU A 340 22.24 -12.95 14.78
N ALA A 341 22.44 -13.06 16.09
CA ALA A 341 21.87 -12.11 17.05
C ALA A 341 22.78 -11.89 18.26
N THR A 342 22.80 -10.64 18.73
CA THR A 342 23.21 -10.24 20.08
C THR A 342 21.94 -9.81 20.86
N PRO A 343 22.04 -9.43 22.14
CA PRO A 343 20.89 -8.86 22.84
C PRO A 343 20.34 -7.57 22.20
N GLU A 344 21.16 -6.83 21.44
CA GLU A 344 20.85 -5.49 20.90
C GLU A 344 20.65 -5.44 19.38
N GLN A 345 21.17 -6.42 18.62
CA GLN A 345 21.09 -6.44 17.16
C GLN A 345 20.81 -7.83 16.62
N PHE A 346 20.24 -7.92 15.42
CA PHE A 346 20.12 -9.20 14.72
C PHE A 346 20.19 -9.05 13.20
N THR A 347 20.51 -10.15 12.54
CA THR A 347 20.36 -10.33 11.10
C THR A 347 19.79 -11.72 10.85
N ALA A 348 18.68 -11.78 10.11
CA ALA A 348 18.15 -13.04 9.62
C ALA A 348 18.50 -13.19 8.14
N ILE A 349 18.89 -14.41 7.75
CA ILE A 349 19.34 -14.76 6.40
C ILE A 349 18.47 -15.89 5.88
N LEU A 350 18.07 -15.82 4.62
CA LEU A 350 17.31 -16.86 3.94
C LEU A 350 18.04 -17.28 2.66
N ALA A 351 18.52 -18.52 2.63
CA ALA A 351 19.27 -19.09 1.52
C ALA A 351 18.52 -20.29 0.92
N ALA A 352 18.62 -20.48 -0.39
CA ALA A 352 18.19 -21.71 -1.05
C ALA A 352 19.07 -21.98 -2.29
N PRO A 353 19.37 -23.26 -2.62
CA PRO A 353 20.20 -23.60 -3.78
C PRO A 353 19.67 -22.98 -5.08
N GLY A 354 20.56 -22.35 -5.85
CA GLY A 354 20.22 -21.75 -7.14
C GLY A 354 19.35 -20.48 -7.06
N THR A 355 19.25 -19.86 -5.89
CA THR A 355 18.55 -18.58 -5.69
C THR A 355 19.45 -17.58 -4.99
N ALA A 356 19.19 -16.28 -5.17
CA ALA A 356 19.91 -15.27 -4.42
C ALA A 356 19.61 -15.38 -2.91
N THR A 357 20.63 -15.12 -2.09
CA THR A 357 20.49 -15.10 -0.63
C THR A 357 19.89 -13.76 -0.21
N LEU A 358 18.89 -13.79 0.65
CA LEU A 358 18.21 -12.61 1.15
C LEU A 358 18.55 -12.40 2.63
N ARG A 359 18.61 -11.16 3.09
CA ARG A 359 18.77 -10.84 4.52
C ARG A 359 17.86 -9.70 4.98
N ILE A 360 17.56 -9.67 6.27
CA ILE A 360 16.92 -8.55 6.97
C ILE A 360 17.69 -8.25 8.27
N ASN A 361 17.90 -6.99 8.60
CA ASN A 361 18.52 -6.57 9.87
C ASN A 361 17.48 -6.15 10.93
N ASP A 362 17.94 -5.73 12.10
CA ASP A 362 17.10 -5.26 13.22
C ASP A 362 16.35 -3.95 12.96
N GLU A 363 16.73 -3.21 11.92
CA GLU A 363 16.03 -2.02 11.43
C GLU A 363 15.02 -2.35 10.32
N GLY A 364 14.91 -3.61 9.91
CA GLY A 364 13.98 -4.05 8.87
C GLY A 364 14.48 -3.83 7.44
N LEU A 365 15.73 -3.40 7.25
CA LEU A 365 16.33 -3.24 5.92
C LEU A 365 16.48 -4.60 5.24
N VAL A 366 15.87 -4.77 4.07
CA VAL A 366 15.93 -6.02 3.30
C VAL A 366 16.91 -5.89 2.15
N GLU A 367 17.82 -6.84 2.02
CA GLU A 367 18.84 -6.83 0.97
C GLU A 367 19.01 -8.20 0.31
N THR A 368 19.42 -8.17 -0.95
CA THR A 368 19.94 -9.34 -1.64
C THR A 368 21.46 -9.39 -1.49
N VAL A 369 21.97 -10.45 -0.87
CA VAL A 369 23.41 -10.67 -0.69
C VAL A 369 24.01 -11.08 -2.03
N LYS A 370 25.04 -10.33 -2.45
CA LYS A 370 25.79 -10.57 -3.68
C LYS A 370 26.80 -11.70 -3.55
#